data_AF-A0A7V8X0L4-F1
#
_entry.id   AF-A0A7V8X0L4-F1
#
_cell.length_a   1.000
_cell.length_b   1.000
_cell.length_c   1.000
_cell.angle_alpha   90.00
_cell.angle_beta   90.00
_cell.angle_gamma   90.00
#
_symmetry.space_group_name_H-M   'P 1'
#
loop_
_entity.id
_entity.type
_entity.pdbx_description
1 polymer ?
#
loop_
_entity_poly.entity_id
_entity_poly.type
_entity_poly.pdbx_seq_one_letter_code
_entity_poly.pdbx_strand_id
1 'polypeptide(L)'
;AVVAVPLLWALRSPPRRGEAAALLVVVVTALLVGARAGFAPQYRGYSIYYNGLSIVGLLVIVTRLPRATVAPGRGRRAHALAAALLVPVALSMVVQAADPLTDDLDAVELASDRGRLGLPRSKLATYRAATRFMEEARRRGEQVMLVPEDTTLYFLAGLQAPTRASVFTPGLVTPGRMTEETIAQIEAAPVRYLLVSTRTFPEYGAPLFGFDFNDELADHLLRHYREVGPLVASGPDFAAASRYPMTVWERIDR
;
A
#
# COMPACT_ATOMS: atom_id res chain seq x y z
N ALA A 1 24.74 -2.92 -11.13
CA ALA A 1 25.86 -3.39 -11.98
C ALA A 1 25.70 -4.82 -12.51
N VAL A 2 25.00 -5.73 -11.79
CA VAL A 2 24.95 -7.18 -12.13
C VAL A 2 24.10 -7.53 -13.38
N VAL A 3 23.18 -6.66 -13.83
CA VAL A 3 22.29 -6.94 -14.99
C VAL A 3 22.80 -6.37 -16.32
N ALA A 4 23.89 -5.59 -16.32
CA ALA A 4 24.45 -5.03 -17.56
C ALA A 4 25.12 -6.10 -18.44
N VAL A 5 25.73 -7.11 -17.82
CA VAL A 5 26.50 -8.15 -18.53
C VAL A 5 25.62 -9.12 -19.33
N PRO A 6 24.48 -9.63 -18.82
CA PRO A 6 23.55 -10.46 -19.59
C PRO A 6 22.88 -9.71 -20.74
N LEU A 7 22.59 -8.42 -20.57
CA LEU A 7 21.94 -7.59 -21.59
C LEU A 7 22.87 -7.34 -22.78
N LEU A 8 24.13 -6.97 -22.50
CA LEU A 8 25.17 -6.80 -23.52
C LEU A 8 25.51 -8.12 -24.24
N TRP A 9 25.30 -9.26 -23.57
CA TRP A 9 25.54 -10.57 -24.14
C TRP A 9 24.35 -11.08 -24.99
N ALA A 10 23.11 -10.83 -24.58
CA ALA A 10 21.91 -11.14 -25.35
C ALA A 10 21.82 -10.31 -26.66
N LEU A 11 22.43 -9.12 -26.69
CA LEU A 11 22.55 -8.27 -27.88
C LEU A 11 23.57 -8.78 -28.93
N ARG A 12 24.32 -9.86 -28.65
CA ARG A 12 25.30 -10.43 -29.61
C ARG A 12 24.71 -11.32 -30.70
N SER A 13 23.46 -11.77 -30.57
CA SER A 13 22.74 -12.42 -31.67
C SER A 13 21.88 -11.33 -32.32
N PRO A 14 22.13 -10.90 -33.57
CA PRO A 14 21.58 -9.64 -34.09
C PRO A 14 20.05 -9.71 -34.14
N PRO A 15 19.34 -9.00 -33.26
CA PRO A 15 17.91 -8.80 -33.42
C PRO A 15 17.72 -7.91 -34.65
N ARG A 16 16.56 -7.96 -35.31
CA ARG A 16 16.21 -6.88 -36.25
C ARG A 16 16.33 -5.55 -35.47
N ARG A 17 16.90 -4.49 -36.06
CA ARG A 17 17.27 -3.24 -35.33
C ARG A 17 16.18 -2.72 -34.38
N GLY A 18 14.89 -2.86 -34.74
CA GLY A 18 13.76 -2.48 -33.87
C GLY A 18 13.54 -3.38 -32.64
N GLU A 19 13.84 -4.67 -32.72
CA GLU A 19 13.69 -5.63 -31.63
C GLU A 19 14.75 -5.43 -30.54
N ALA A 20 15.98 -5.08 -30.93
CA ALA A 20 17.07 -4.77 -30.00
C ALA A 20 16.74 -3.54 -29.15
N ALA A 21 16.23 -2.48 -29.80
CA ALA A 21 15.81 -1.25 -29.14
C ALA A 21 14.63 -1.51 -28.18
N ALA A 22 13.62 -2.27 -28.61
CA ALA A 22 12.48 -2.62 -27.77
C ALA A 22 12.89 -3.41 -26.51
N LEU A 23 13.78 -4.40 -26.66
CA LEU A 23 14.29 -5.19 -25.53
C LEU A 23 15.12 -4.34 -24.58
N LEU A 24 15.96 -3.43 -25.10
CA LEU A 24 16.73 -2.51 -24.28
C LEU A 24 15.80 -1.61 -23.45
N VAL A 25 14.77 -1.04 -24.07
CA VAL A 25 13.77 -0.21 -23.36
C VAL A 25 13.08 -1.03 -22.27
N VAL A 26 12.58 -2.23 -22.58
CA VAL A 26 11.90 -3.08 -21.59
C VAL A 26 12.81 -3.41 -20.41
N VAL A 27 14.06 -3.80 -20.64
CA VAL A 27 14.97 -4.16 -19.55
C VAL A 27 15.41 -2.95 -18.75
N VAL A 28 15.73 -1.82 -19.40
CA VAL A 28 16.09 -0.58 -18.70
C VAL A 28 14.91 -0.09 -17.86
N THR A 29 13.71 -0.07 -18.42
CA THR A 29 12.50 0.30 -17.68
C THR A 29 12.24 -0.66 -16.52
N ALA A 30 12.35 -1.97 -16.73
CA ALA A 30 12.21 -2.96 -15.65
C ALA A 30 13.26 -2.77 -14.54
N LEU A 31 14.51 -2.47 -14.90
CA LEU A 31 15.57 -2.18 -13.94
C LEU A 31 15.34 -0.88 -13.19
N LEU A 32 14.86 0.17 -13.85
CA LEU A 32 14.54 1.45 -13.21
C LEU A 32 13.34 1.31 -12.27
N VAL A 33 12.31 0.56 -12.67
CA VAL A 33 11.16 0.25 -11.80
C VAL A 33 11.60 -0.59 -10.60
N GLY A 34 12.40 -1.64 -10.84
CA GLY A 34 12.96 -2.47 -9.78
C GLY A 34 13.89 -1.70 -8.83
N ALA A 35 14.74 -0.82 -9.36
CA ALA A 35 15.59 0.06 -8.56
C ALA A 35 14.74 1.05 -7.75
N ARG A 36 13.72 1.67 -8.35
CA ARG A 36 12.79 2.55 -7.64
C ARG A 36 12.09 1.82 -6.49
N ALA A 37 11.62 0.60 -6.72
CA ALA A 37 11.02 -0.24 -5.67
C ALA A 37 12.05 -0.63 -4.59
N GLY A 38 13.30 -0.91 -4.98
CA GLY A 38 14.38 -1.29 -4.06
C GLY A 38 15.00 -0.13 -3.26
N PHE A 39 14.90 1.11 -3.77
CA PHE A 39 15.34 2.32 -3.07
C PHE A 39 14.23 2.93 -2.20
N ALA A 40 12.99 2.47 -2.33
CA ALA A 40 11.95 2.83 -1.40
C ALA A 40 12.21 2.15 -0.05
N PRO A 41 11.91 2.81 1.08
CA PRO A 41 12.18 2.29 2.41
C PRO A 41 11.48 0.97 2.73
N GLN A 42 10.52 0.52 1.91
CA GLN A 42 9.90 -0.79 2.04
C GLN A 42 9.65 -1.48 0.70
N TYR A 43 9.85 -2.81 0.71
CA TYR A 43 9.57 -3.71 -0.40
C TYR A 43 8.09 -4.16 -0.45
N ARG A 44 7.28 -3.76 0.54
CA ARG A 44 5.84 -4.08 0.66
C ARG A 44 4.97 -2.90 0.20
N GLY A 45 3.72 -3.15 -0.16
CA GLY A 45 2.70 -2.11 -0.43
C GLY A 45 2.75 -1.47 -1.83
N TYR A 46 3.66 -1.88 -2.71
CA TYR A 46 3.65 -1.42 -4.09
C TYR A 46 2.50 -2.02 -4.89
N SER A 47 1.91 -1.20 -5.75
CA SER A 47 0.84 -1.65 -6.63
C SER A 47 1.35 -2.74 -7.58
N ILE A 48 0.53 -3.78 -7.76
CA ILE A 48 0.76 -4.89 -8.71
C ILE A 48 1.07 -4.41 -10.13
N TYR A 49 0.66 -3.19 -10.49
CA TYR A 49 0.92 -2.58 -11.79
C TYR A 49 2.42 -2.38 -12.06
N TYR A 50 3.26 -2.24 -11.03
CA TYR A 50 4.71 -2.13 -11.19
C TYR A 50 5.41 -3.49 -11.35
N ASN A 51 4.75 -4.59 -10.99
CA ASN A 51 5.33 -5.94 -11.08
C ASN A 51 5.37 -6.46 -12.52
N GLY A 52 4.43 -6.04 -13.38
CA GLY A 52 4.31 -6.53 -14.75
C GLY A 52 5.58 -6.32 -15.59
N LEU A 53 6.19 -5.13 -15.53
CA LEU A 53 7.40 -4.83 -16.29
C LEU A 53 8.62 -5.60 -15.78
N SER A 54 8.72 -5.79 -14.46
CA SER A 54 9.76 -6.62 -13.84
C SER A 54 9.64 -8.09 -14.25
N ILE A 55 8.42 -8.62 -14.30
CA ILE A 55 8.14 -9.99 -14.75
C ILE A 55 8.47 -10.14 -16.24
N VAL A 56 8.07 -9.19 -17.09
CA VAL A 56 8.39 -9.22 -18.52
C VAL A 56 9.90 -9.15 -18.75
N GLY A 57 10.62 -8.27 -18.04
CA GLY A 57 12.08 -8.20 -18.09
C GLY A 57 12.75 -9.52 -17.69
N LEU A 58 12.25 -10.16 -16.62
CA LEU A 58 12.71 -11.48 -16.18
C LEU A 58 12.45 -12.55 -17.24
N LEU A 59 11.23 -12.63 -17.79
CA LEU A 59 10.86 -13.60 -18.82
C LEU A 59 11.70 -13.44 -20.08
N VAL A 60 12.01 -12.21 -20.48
CA VAL A 60 12.94 -11.93 -21.59
C VAL A 60 14.33 -12.51 -21.31
N ILE A 61 14.86 -12.29 -20.11
CA ILE A 61 16.17 -12.82 -19.69
C ILE A 61 16.14 -14.36 -19.70
N VAL A 62 15.12 -14.98 -19.08
CA VAL A 62 14.93 -16.44 -18.99
C VAL A 62 14.78 -17.09 -20.36
N THR A 63 14.04 -16.48 -21.30
CA THR A 63 13.71 -17.11 -22.58
C THR A 63 14.77 -16.89 -23.66
N ARG A 64 15.64 -15.88 -23.50
CA ARG A 64 16.70 -15.56 -24.45
C ARG A 64 18.08 -16.08 -24.03
N LEU A 65 18.38 -16.20 -22.73
CA LEU A 65 19.65 -16.80 -22.28
C LEU A 65 19.83 -18.25 -22.76
N PRO A 66 18.86 -19.16 -22.62
CA PRO A 66 19.01 -20.55 -23.05
C PRO A 66 19.26 -20.64 -24.55
N ARG A 67 18.55 -19.86 -25.38
CA ARG A 67 18.71 -19.89 -26.84
C ARG A 67 20.08 -19.40 -27.31
N ALA A 68 20.68 -18.44 -26.62
CA ALA A 68 22.03 -17.97 -26.94
C ALA A 68 23.15 -18.92 -26.44
N THR A 69 22.84 -19.89 -25.59
CA THR A 69 23.83 -20.75 -24.90
C THR A 69 23.92 -22.18 -25.42
N VAL A 70 23.06 -22.56 -26.38
CA VAL A 70 23.05 -23.88 -27.03
C VAL A 70 24.17 -24.02 -28.08
N ALA A 71 25.05 -23.02 -28.25
CA ALA A 71 26.26 -23.18 -29.06
C ALA A 71 27.22 -24.24 -28.42
N PRO A 72 27.69 -25.25 -29.19
CA PRO A 72 28.52 -26.32 -28.66
C PRO A 72 29.79 -25.76 -27.98
N GLY A 73 30.02 -26.13 -26.72
CA GLY A 73 31.22 -25.78 -25.95
C GLY A 73 31.13 -24.62 -24.95
N ARG A 74 30.06 -23.79 -24.98
CA ARG A 74 29.87 -22.68 -24.02
C ARG A 74 28.66 -22.82 -23.07
N GLY A 75 27.90 -23.92 -23.19
CA GLY A 75 26.63 -24.12 -22.49
C GLY A 75 26.73 -24.09 -20.96
N ARG A 76 27.69 -24.78 -20.34
CA ARG A 76 27.74 -24.91 -18.87
C ARG A 76 27.92 -23.59 -18.12
N ARG A 77 28.86 -22.74 -18.56
CA ARG A 77 29.12 -21.45 -17.89
C ARG A 77 27.94 -20.49 -17.99
N ALA A 78 27.27 -20.49 -19.14
CA ALA A 78 26.18 -19.56 -19.37
C ALA A 78 24.85 -20.05 -18.77
N HIS A 79 24.65 -21.37 -18.66
CA HIS A 79 23.59 -21.94 -17.81
C HIS A 79 23.85 -21.64 -16.33
N ALA A 80 25.10 -21.75 -15.86
CA ALA A 80 25.45 -21.39 -14.49
C ALA A 80 25.23 -19.90 -14.21
N LEU A 81 25.55 -19.00 -15.15
CA LEU A 81 25.26 -17.57 -15.03
C LEU A 81 23.76 -17.28 -15.05
N ALA A 82 22.98 -17.95 -15.92
CA ALA A 82 21.53 -17.84 -15.94
C ALA A 82 20.94 -18.27 -14.60
N ALA A 83 21.33 -19.44 -14.10
CA ALA A 83 20.88 -19.96 -12.82
C ALA A 83 21.30 -19.02 -11.67
N ALA A 84 22.53 -18.52 -11.66
CA ALA A 84 23.01 -17.58 -10.65
C ALA A 84 22.23 -16.25 -10.63
N LEU A 85 21.61 -15.84 -11.75
CA LEU A 85 20.77 -14.65 -11.82
C LEU A 85 19.30 -14.94 -11.48
N LEU A 86 18.80 -16.12 -11.85
CA LEU A 86 17.38 -16.49 -11.68
C LEU A 86 17.08 -17.04 -10.29
N VAL A 87 18.02 -17.77 -9.68
CA VAL A 87 17.83 -18.35 -8.34
C VAL A 87 17.59 -17.26 -7.28
N PRO A 88 18.35 -16.14 -7.22
CA PRO A 88 18.06 -15.08 -6.26
C PRO A 88 16.70 -14.41 -6.49
N VAL A 89 16.25 -14.27 -7.74
CA VAL A 89 14.94 -13.69 -8.07
C VAL A 89 13.82 -14.65 -7.68
N ALA A 90 13.94 -15.94 -8.01
CA ALA A 90 12.98 -16.94 -7.60
C ALA A 90 12.93 -17.07 -6.06
N LEU A 91 14.09 -17.06 -5.40
CA LEU A 91 14.19 -17.12 -3.95
C LEU A 91 13.60 -15.87 -3.30
N SER A 92 13.83 -14.67 -3.84
CA SER A 92 13.21 -13.44 -3.33
C SER A 92 11.70 -13.45 -3.51
N MET A 93 11.18 -14.01 -4.60
CA MET A 93 9.74 -14.22 -4.79
C MET A 93 9.18 -15.22 -3.77
N VAL A 94 9.88 -16.32 -3.49
CA VAL A 94 9.46 -17.32 -2.49
C VAL A 94 9.49 -16.73 -1.07
N VAL A 95 10.56 -16.02 -0.70
CA VAL A 95 10.67 -15.35 0.60
C VAL A 95 9.56 -14.31 0.76
N GLN A 96 9.27 -13.53 -0.28
CA GLN A 96 8.17 -12.56 -0.25
C GLN A 96 6.78 -13.21 -0.28
N ALA A 97 6.62 -14.39 -0.87
CA ALA A 97 5.35 -15.13 -0.86
C ALA A 97 5.13 -15.91 0.45
N ALA A 98 6.19 -16.28 1.16
CA ALA A 98 6.12 -16.96 2.44
C ALA A 98 5.69 -16.03 3.60
N ASP A 99 5.93 -14.74 3.44
CA ASP A 99 5.63 -13.69 4.42
C ASP A 99 4.12 -13.43 4.61
N PRO A 100 3.30 -13.18 3.56
CA PRO A 100 1.85 -12.99 3.71
C PRO A 100 1.13 -14.25 4.21
N LEU A 101 1.71 -15.44 4.00
CA LEU A 101 1.20 -16.67 4.58
C LEU A 101 1.28 -16.69 6.11
N THR A 102 1.94 -15.75 6.78
CA THR A 102 1.92 -15.65 8.25
C THR A 102 0.88 -14.69 8.80
N ASP A 103 0.50 -13.64 8.06
CA ASP A 103 -0.56 -12.70 8.47
C ASP A 103 -1.98 -13.26 8.20
N ASP A 104 -2.14 -14.14 7.20
CA ASP A 104 -3.44 -14.74 6.83
C ASP A 104 -3.85 -15.96 7.68
N LEU A 105 -2.95 -16.57 8.47
CA LEU A 105 -3.28 -17.78 9.25
C LEU A 105 -4.32 -17.52 10.36
N ASP A 106 -4.45 -16.26 10.78
CA ASP A 106 -5.43 -15.80 11.77
C ASP A 106 -6.51 -14.88 11.16
N ALA A 107 -6.75 -15.01 9.85
CA ALA A 107 -7.81 -14.26 9.18
C ALA A 107 -9.18 -14.68 9.75
N VAL A 108 -9.93 -13.69 10.24
CA VAL A 108 -11.29 -13.84 10.75
C VAL A 108 -12.25 -13.06 9.86
N GLU A 109 -13.46 -13.58 9.71
CA GLU A 109 -14.48 -12.96 8.87
C GLU A 109 -15.21 -11.84 9.62
N LEU A 110 -15.30 -10.66 8.99
CA LEU A 110 -16.22 -9.60 9.35
C LEU A 110 -17.34 -9.56 8.31
N ALA A 111 -18.57 -9.84 8.75
CA ALA A 111 -19.76 -9.69 7.94
C ALA A 111 -20.36 -8.28 8.10
N SER A 112 -20.87 -7.73 7.00
CA SER A 112 -21.61 -6.46 6.92
C SER A 112 -22.74 -6.61 5.90
N ASP A 113 -23.66 -5.63 5.85
CA ASP A 113 -24.73 -5.58 4.83
C ASP A 113 -24.18 -5.53 3.39
N ARG A 114 -22.92 -5.11 3.21
CA ARG A 114 -22.27 -5.02 1.90
C ARG A 114 -21.40 -6.23 1.53
N GLY A 115 -21.34 -7.24 2.40
CA GLY A 115 -20.59 -8.47 2.16
C GLY A 115 -19.70 -8.87 3.32
N ARG A 116 -18.75 -9.77 3.01
CA ARG A 116 -17.85 -10.39 3.98
C ARG A 116 -16.41 -10.03 3.66
N LEU A 117 -15.64 -9.70 4.69
CA LEU A 117 -14.23 -9.33 4.58
C LEU A 117 -13.40 -10.21 5.53
N GLY A 118 -12.39 -10.89 5.00
CA GLY A 118 -11.35 -11.52 5.82
C GLY A 118 -10.34 -10.47 6.29
N LEU A 119 -10.05 -10.44 7.58
CA LEU A 119 -9.08 -9.51 8.17
C LEU A 119 -8.36 -10.14 9.37
N PRO A 120 -7.16 -9.67 9.74
CA PRO A 120 -6.43 -10.21 10.89
C PRO A 120 -7.21 -10.09 12.19
N ARG A 121 -7.19 -11.12 13.05
CA ARG A 121 -7.93 -11.14 14.32
C ARG A 121 -7.72 -9.90 15.21
N SER A 122 -6.52 -9.30 15.16
CA SER A 122 -6.19 -8.06 15.87
C SER A 122 -7.05 -6.86 15.46
N LYS A 123 -7.52 -6.80 14.21
CA LYS A 123 -8.35 -5.68 13.70
C LYS A 123 -9.85 -5.89 13.92
N LEU A 124 -10.31 -7.11 14.20
CA LEU A 124 -11.73 -7.45 14.19
C LEU A 124 -12.56 -6.60 15.15
N ALA A 125 -12.08 -6.44 16.39
CA ALA A 125 -12.77 -5.64 17.41
C ALA A 125 -12.92 -4.18 16.95
N THR A 126 -11.82 -3.54 16.55
CA THR A 126 -11.82 -2.14 16.08
C THR A 126 -12.70 -1.98 14.84
N TYR A 127 -12.56 -2.84 13.83
CA TYR A 127 -13.34 -2.73 12.60
C TYR A 127 -14.84 -2.94 12.83
N ARG A 128 -15.22 -3.87 13.71
CA ARG A 128 -16.63 -4.09 14.09
C ARG A 128 -17.19 -2.87 14.81
N ALA A 129 -16.45 -2.30 15.76
CA ALA A 129 -16.86 -1.11 16.48
C ALA A 129 -16.96 0.11 15.54
N ALA A 130 -15.99 0.29 14.64
CA ALA A 130 -15.96 1.40 13.68
C ALA A 130 -17.10 1.31 12.68
N THR A 131 -17.34 0.12 12.12
CA THR A 131 -18.45 -0.12 11.19
C THR A 131 -19.78 0.21 11.85
N ARG A 132 -20.02 -0.29 13.08
CA ARG A 132 -21.25 0.02 13.84
C ARG A 132 -21.40 1.51 14.12
N PHE A 133 -20.34 2.17 14.57
CA PHE A 133 -20.34 3.60 14.86
C PHE A 133 -20.68 4.42 13.61
N MET A 134 -20.07 4.07 12.48
CA MET A 134 -20.32 4.72 11.18
C MET A 134 -21.75 4.46 10.67
N GLU A 135 -22.28 3.25 10.85
CA GLU A 135 -23.68 2.92 10.52
C GLU A 135 -24.68 3.70 11.39
N GLU A 136 -24.36 3.91 12.68
CA GLU A 136 -25.14 4.74 13.60
C GLU A 136 -25.11 6.21 13.20
N ALA A 137 -23.94 6.77 12.92
CA ALA A 137 -23.81 8.14 12.41
C ALA A 137 -24.57 8.33 11.09
N ARG A 138 -24.45 7.37 10.16
CA ARG A 138 -25.21 7.36 8.91
C ARG A 138 -26.72 7.41 9.15
N ARG A 139 -27.24 6.61 10.10
CA ARG A 139 -28.67 6.60 10.45
C ARG A 139 -29.15 7.94 11.02
N ARG A 140 -28.25 8.72 11.63
CA ARG A 140 -28.52 10.08 12.11
C ARG A 140 -28.30 11.17 11.04
N GLY A 141 -27.89 10.80 9.83
CA GLY A 141 -27.55 11.75 8.76
C GLY A 141 -26.22 12.49 8.98
N GLU A 142 -25.39 12.00 9.90
CA GLU A 142 -24.09 12.58 10.23
C GLU A 142 -22.99 11.96 9.36
N GLN A 143 -21.98 12.75 9.01
CA GLN A 143 -20.81 12.25 8.31
C GLN A 143 -19.66 11.94 9.26
N VAL A 144 -18.87 10.93 8.89
CA VAL A 144 -17.68 10.48 9.62
C VAL A 144 -16.48 10.55 8.69
N MET A 145 -15.40 11.21 9.12
CA MET A 145 -14.13 11.20 8.40
C MET A 145 -13.13 10.21 9.05
N LEU A 146 -12.48 9.38 8.24
CA LEU A 146 -11.41 8.49 8.71
C LEU A 146 -10.07 9.16 8.50
N VAL A 147 -9.21 9.14 9.52
CA VAL A 147 -7.89 9.77 9.46
C VAL A 147 -6.84 8.82 10.07
N PRO A 148 -5.66 8.63 9.44
CA PRO A 148 -5.31 9.04 8.09
C PRO A 148 -5.69 7.98 7.01
N GLU A 149 -6.11 6.77 7.37
CA GLU A 149 -6.44 5.67 6.43
C GLU A 149 -7.68 4.87 6.91
N ASP A 150 -7.93 3.69 6.32
CA ASP A 150 -9.00 2.72 6.55
C ASP A 150 -10.27 2.89 5.69
N THR A 151 -10.11 3.25 4.41
CA THR A 151 -11.23 3.43 3.46
C THR A 151 -12.19 2.25 3.34
N THR A 152 -11.73 1.04 3.65
CA THR A 152 -12.58 -0.15 3.69
C THR A 152 -13.77 0.02 4.62
N LEU A 153 -13.63 0.77 5.72
CA LEU A 153 -14.71 1.05 6.65
C LEU A 153 -15.83 1.88 6.03
N TYR A 154 -15.53 2.79 5.09
CA TYR A 154 -16.56 3.49 4.31
C TYR A 154 -17.43 2.52 3.52
N PHE A 155 -16.78 1.58 2.82
CA PHE A 155 -17.50 0.54 2.10
C PHE A 155 -18.35 -0.28 3.06
N LEU A 156 -17.78 -0.84 4.12
CA LEU A 156 -18.50 -1.71 5.07
C LEU A 156 -19.72 -1.01 5.70
N ALA A 157 -19.56 0.24 6.14
CA ALA A 157 -20.63 1.03 6.75
C ALA A 157 -21.61 1.63 5.72
N GLY A 158 -21.34 1.49 4.42
CA GLY A 158 -22.12 2.11 3.35
C GLY A 158 -22.16 3.63 3.47
N LEU A 159 -21.03 4.25 3.77
CA LEU A 159 -20.80 5.69 3.75
C LEU A 159 -19.84 6.05 2.60
N GLN A 160 -19.87 7.30 2.17
CA GLN A 160 -18.83 7.86 1.31
C GLN A 160 -17.88 8.72 2.13
N ALA A 161 -16.64 8.85 1.64
CA ALA A 161 -15.70 9.80 2.22
C ALA A 161 -16.24 11.23 2.03
N PRO A 162 -16.16 12.10 3.05
CA PRO A 162 -16.69 13.46 2.99
C PRO A 162 -15.90 14.36 2.04
N THR A 163 -14.65 13.99 1.74
CA THR A 163 -13.73 14.72 0.88
C THR A 163 -13.36 13.87 -0.34
N ARG A 164 -12.76 14.51 -1.34
CA ARG A 164 -12.23 13.80 -2.52
C ARG A 164 -11.07 12.86 -2.16
N ALA A 165 -10.27 13.23 -1.16
CA ALA A 165 -9.19 12.41 -0.65
C ALA A 165 -9.70 11.53 0.49
N SER A 166 -9.91 10.23 0.23
CA SER A 166 -10.37 9.29 1.24
C SER A 166 -9.24 8.66 2.08
N VAL A 167 -7.99 8.99 1.75
CA VAL A 167 -6.77 8.54 2.43
C VAL A 167 -5.80 9.72 2.50
N PHE A 168 -5.16 9.89 3.65
CA PHE A 168 -4.26 10.97 4.00
C PHE A 168 -2.84 10.47 4.28
N THR A 169 -2.39 9.38 3.65
CA THR A 169 -1.02 8.88 3.77
C THR A 169 -0.01 9.84 3.14
N PRO A 170 1.29 9.73 3.47
CA PRO A 170 2.32 10.65 2.96
C PRO A 170 2.28 10.81 1.44
N GLY A 171 2.22 12.06 0.98
CA GLY A 171 2.25 12.43 -0.44
C GLY A 171 0.92 12.33 -1.19
N LEU A 172 -0.17 11.85 -0.58
CA LEU A 172 -1.50 11.85 -1.23
C LEU A 172 -2.19 13.21 -1.17
N VAL A 173 -2.11 13.88 -0.02
CA VAL A 173 -2.46 15.29 0.13
C VAL A 173 -1.16 16.03 0.34
N THR A 174 -0.82 16.93 -0.58
CA THR A 174 0.42 17.71 -0.50
C THR A 174 0.15 19.08 0.14
N PRO A 175 1.10 19.61 0.94
CA PRO A 175 0.99 20.96 1.52
C PRO A 175 0.63 22.04 0.50
N GLY A 176 -0.01 23.11 0.98
CA GLY A 176 -0.54 24.20 0.16
C GLY A 176 -1.91 23.87 -0.45
N ARG A 177 -2.07 24.12 -1.75
CA ARG A 177 -3.39 24.13 -2.41
C ARG A 177 -4.24 22.86 -2.19
N MET A 178 -3.64 21.66 -2.24
CA MET A 178 -4.41 20.43 -2.03
C MET A 178 -4.89 20.29 -0.58
N THR A 179 -4.07 20.67 0.40
CA THR A 179 -4.48 20.73 1.81
C THR A 179 -5.58 21.76 2.01
N GLU A 180 -5.44 22.97 1.45
CA GLU A 180 -6.46 24.03 1.53
C GLU A 180 -7.80 23.59 0.95
N GLU A 181 -7.79 22.97 -0.25
CA GLU A 181 -9.01 22.43 -0.89
C GLU A 181 -9.63 21.30 -0.06
N THR A 182 -8.80 20.46 0.57
CA THR A 182 -9.27 19.38 1.46
C THR A 182 -9.94 19.96 2.70
N ILE A 183 -9.32 20.96 3.34
CA ILE A 183 -9.90 21.67 4.49
C ILE A 183 -11.22 22.33 4.09
N ALA A 184 -11.27 23.00 2.93
CA ALA A 184 -12.50 23.61 2.44
C ALA A 184 -13.62 22.58 2.22
N GLN A 185 -13.30 21.37 1.76
CA GLN A 185 -14.28 20.28 1.65
C GLN A 185 -14.76 19.78 3.01
N ILE A 186 -13.86 19.66 3.99
CA ILE A 186 -14.22 19.29 5.37
C ILE A 186 -15.16 20.34 5.97
N GLU A 187 -14.89 21.63 5.75
CA GLU A 187 -15.71 22.73 6.26
C GLU A 187 -17.07 22.86 5.55
N ALA A 188 -17.11 22.54 4.25
CA ALA A 188 -18.35 22.52 3.48
C ALA A 188 -19.23 21.29 3.78
N ALA A 189 -18.64 20.20 4.29
CA ALA A 189 -19.35 18.99 4.66
C ALA A 189 -19.71 18.98 6.15
N PRO A 190 -20.87 18.44 6.55
CA PRO A 190 -21.24 18.28 7.96
C PRO A 190 -20.52 17.07 8.59
N VAL A 191 -19.19 17.07 8.59
CA VAL A 191 -18.37 16.03 9.24
C VAL A 191 -18.50 16.18 10.74
N ARG A 192 -19.39 15.38 11.36
CA ARG A 192 -19.62 15.44 12.81
C ARG A 192 -18.50 14.76 13.59
N TYR A 193 -18.00 13.65 13.06
CA TYR A 193 -17.03 12.81 13.74
C TYR A 193 -15.78 12.54 12.90
N LEU A 194 -14.65 12.43 13.58
CA LEU A 194 -13.45 11.79 13.03
C LEU A 194 -13.24 10.45 13.74
N LEU A 195 -12.85 9.42 12.99
CA LEU A 195 -12.19 8.25 13.55
C LEU A 195 -10.70 8.35 13.23
N VAL A 196 -9.89 8.55 14.26
CA VAL A 196 -8.45 8.76 14.13
C VAL A 196 -7.74 7.46 14.50
N SER A 197 -7.11 6.84 13.52
CA SER A 197 -6.23 5.68 13.68
C SER A 197 -4.86 6.14 14.17
N THR A 198 -4.33 5.47 15.21
CA THR A 198 -2.98 5.74 15.73
C THR A 198 -1.91 4.88 15.06
N ARG A 199 -2.23 4.26 13.92
CA ARG A 199 -1.28 3.48 13.13
C ARG A 199 -0.11 4.37 12.70
N THR A 200 1.09 3.83 12.77
CA THR A 200 2.29 4.43 12.19
C THR A 200 2.50 3.94 10.75
N PHE A 201 3.20 4.76 9.97
CA PHE A 201 3.40 4.62 8.53
C PHE A 201 4.89 4.49 8.15
N PRO A 202 5.68 3.60 8.81
CA PRO A 202 7.10 3.46 8.49
C PRO A 202 7.35 3.10 7.02
N GLU A 203 6.35 2.57 6.32
CA GLU A 203 6.40 2.22 4.90
C GLU A 203 6.59 3.38 3.96
N TYR A 204 6.25 4.58 4.41
CA TYR A 204 6.40 5.79 3.63
C TYR A 204 7.62 6.64 4.04
N GLY A 205 8.40 6.20 5.03
CA GLY A 205 9.53 6.97 5.57
C GLY A 205 9.14 8.21 6.39
N ALA A 206 7.83 8.48 6.53
CA ALA A 206 7.24 9.53 7.35
C ALA A 206 6.18 8.88 8.25
N PRO A 207 6.55 8.39 9.45
CA PRO A 207 5.72 7.44 10.19
C PRO A 207 4.50 8.03 10.90
N LEU A 208 4.47 9.33 11.24
CA LEU A 208 3.44 9.90 12.10
C LEU A 208 2.61 10.98 11.41
N PHE A 209 1.29 10.77 11.33
CA PHE A 209 0.35 11.78 10.84
C PHE A 209 0.31 12.98 11.77
N GLY A 210 0.32 14.18 11.20
CA GLY A 210 0.31 15.44 11.94
C GLY A 210 1.66 15.85 12.53
N PHE A 211 2.70 15.02 12.37
CA PHE A 211 4.06 15.34 12.81
C PHE A 211 5.06 15.23 11.64
N ASP A 212 5.14 14.06 11.01
CA ASP A 212 6.05 13.84 9.87
C ASP A 212 5.41 14.20 8.53
N PHE A 213 4.07 14.22 8.46
CA PHE A 213 3.30 14.56 7.25
C PHE A 213 1.92 15.09 7.60
N ASN A 214 1.33 15.90 6.71
CA ASN A 214 -0.01 16.48 6.86
C ASN A 214 -0.23 17.23 8.19
N ASP A 215 0.82 17.91 8.67
CA ASP A 215 0.82 18.77 9.84
C ASP A 215 -0.24 19.87 9.74
N GLU A 216 -0.31 20.62 8.63
CA GLU A 216 -1.32 21.67 8.41
C GLU A 216 -2.77 21.16 8.54
N LEU A 217 -3.04 19.97 8.00
CA LEU A 217 -4.36 19.33 8.10
C LEU A 217 -4.63 18.88 9.53
N ALA A 218 -3.67 18.21 10.18
CA ALA A 218 -3.81 17.77 11.56
C ALA A 218 -4.07 18.94 12.51
N ASP A 219 -3.32 20.03 12.35
CA ASP A 219 -3.49 21.29 13.06
C ASP A 219 -4.91 21.86 12.92
N HIS A 220 -5.45 21.84 11.70
CA HIS A 220 -6.83 22.25 11.46
C HIS A 220 -7.82 21.35 12.20
N LEU A 221 -7.65 20.02 12.14
CA LEU A 221 -8.53 19.06 12.82
C LEU A 221 -8.48 19.23 14.35
N LEU A 222 -7.29 19.37 14.94
CA LEU A 222 -7.11 19.58 16.38
C LEU A 222 -7.79 20.86 16.90
N ARG A 223 -7.89 21.90 16.06
CA ARG A 223 -8.57 23.16 16.43
C ARG A 223 -10.10 23.11 16.35
N HIS A 224 -10.65 22.19 15.58
CA HIS A 224 -12.09 22.13 15.29
C HIS A 224 -12.77 20.87 15.83
N TYR A 225 -12.01 19.92 16.35
CA TYR A 225 -12.50 18.68 16.91
C TYR A 225 -11.89 18.45 18.28
N ARG A 226 -12.65 17.79 19.16
CA ARG A 226 -12.19 17.34 20.48
C ARG A 226 -12.21 15.82 20.54
N GLU A 227 -11.23 15.23 21.20
CA GLU A 227 -11.23 13.79 21.47
C GLU A 227 -12.34 13.44 22.46
N VAL A 228 -13.14 12.43 22.12
CA VAL A 228 -14.19 11.86 22.98
C VAL A 228 -13.63 10.64 23.73
N GLY A 229 -12.70 9.92 23.11
CA GLY A 229 -11.98 8.79 23.70
C GLY A 229 -11.77 7.63 22.72
N PRO A 230 -11.26 6.49 23.21
CA PRO A 230 -11.05 5.31 22.38
C PRO A 230 -12.38 4.72 21.88
N LEU A 231 -12.40 4.30 20.62
CA LEU A 231 -13.55 3.65 20.01
C LEU A 231 -13.89 2.30 20.69
N VAL A 232 -12.87 1.60 21.17
CA VAL A 232 -13.00 0.40 22.00
C VAL A 232 -12.39 0.74 23.37
N ALA A 233 -13.25 0.98 24.37
CA ALA A 233 -12.81 1.57 25.64
C ALA A 233 -12.32 0.55 26.69
N SER A 234 -12.82 -0.68 26.68
CA SER A 234 -12.45 -1.73 27.66
C SER A 234 -13.03 -3.10 27.27
N GLY A 235 -12.66 -4.15 28.02
CA GLY A 235 -13.21 -5.50 27.88
C GLY A 235 -12.24 -6.50 27.20
N PRO A 236 -12.70 -7.75 26.99
CA PRO A 236 -11.85 -8.81 26.41
C PRO A 236 -11.35 -8.45 25.00
N ASP A 237 -12.11 -7.63 24.27
CA ASP A 237 -11.77 -7.15 22.93
C ASP A 237 -10.74 -6.00 22.92
N PHE A 238 -10.51 -5.34 24.06
CA PHE A 238 -9.59 -4.21 24.18
C PHE A 238 -8.12 -4.59 23.91
N ALA A 239 -7.69 -5.75 24.43
CA ALA A 239 -6.31 -6.22 24.24
C ALA A 239 -6.01 -6.57 22.77
N ALA A 240 -7.02 -6.98 21.99
CA ALA A 240 -6.87 -7.16 20.55
C ALA A 240 -6.89 -5.81 19.82
N ALA A 241 -7.86 -4.95 20.17
CA ALA A 241 -8.04 -3.62 19.59
C ALA A 241 -6.85 -2.67 19.84
N SER A 242 -6.10 -2.85 20.93
CA SER A 242 -4.92 -2.02 21.24
C SER A 242 -3.77 -2.18 20.23
N ARG A 243 -3.78 -3.25 19.40
CA ARG A 243 -2.86 -3.39 18.27
C ARG A 243 -3.27 -2.56 17.05
N TYR A 244 -4.52 -2.10 17.02
CA TYR A 244 -5.05 -1.22 15.98
C TYR A 244 -6.02 -0.19 16.59
N PRO A 245 -5.50 0.77 17.40
CA PRO A 245 -6.36 1.69 18.13
C PRO A 245 -6.98 2.72 17.18
N MET A 246 -8.24 3.04 17.46
CA MET A 246 -8.92 4.20 16.90
C MET A 246 -9.52 5.03 18.02
N THR A 247 -9.42 6.35 17.90
CA THR A 247 -10.08 7.30 18.79
C THR A 247 -11.19 8.04 18.05
N VAL A 248 -12.27 8.34 18.77
CA VAL A 248 -13.39 9.12 18.26
C VAL A 248 -13.15 10.57 18.61
N TRP A 249 -13.29 11.44 17.61
CA TRP A 249 -13.25 12.89 17.79
C TRP A 249 -14.57 13.48 17.31
N GLU A 250 -15.07 14.48 18.02
CA GLU A 250 -16.32 15.16 17.73
C GLU A 250 -16.05 16.62 17.38
N ARG A 251 -16.75 17.13 16.36
CA ARG A 251 -16.66 18.54 15.96
C ARG A 251 -17.13 19.44 17.10
N ILE A 252 -16.38 20.51 17.35
CA ILE A 252 -16.74 21.56 18.29
C ILE A 252 -17.70 22.51 17.56
N ASP A 253 -18.99 22.45 17.90
CA ASP A 253 -19.95 23.43 17.38
C ASP A 253 -19.58 24.83 17.88
N ARG A 254 -19.39 25.78 16.96
CA ARG A 254 -19.22 27.21 17.26
C ARG A 254 -20.55 27.94 17.17
#